data_AF-A0A349W1H3-F1
#
_entry.id   AF-A0A349W1H3-F1
#
_cell.length_a   1.000
_cell.length_b   1.000
_cell.length_c   1.000
_cell.angle_alpha   90.00
_cell.angle_beta   90.00
_cell.angle_gamma   90.00
#
_symmetry.space_group_name_H-M   'P 1'
#
loop_
_entity.id
_entity.type
_entity.pdbx_description
1 polymer ?
#
loop_
_entity_poly.entity_id
_entity_poly.type
_entity_poly.pdbx_seq_one_letter_code
_entity_poly.pdbx_strand_id
1 'polypeptide(L)'
;MNNTNRQISQQDFQIGKTPSLAKAGIRLLSRFAMLVIRFCLAYWKEIAVTCYGSLMMGLWIFVAYNKLTGFEQNMEGMLRQPFPRPFAVFLAYAIPGSELIAALLIGYHRTRLFGLGFSALLMTAFTAYVGLAILHVWSDKLPCNCGLIIQIGWKKHFVFNVFLLLISSWAFVLQWWILKSKLNPDKGNKIDSSKITWSIPIWRNEKRETLHRLKCKHTHTKE
;
A
#
# COMPACT_ATOMS: atom_id res chain seq x y z
N MET A 1 -66.85 -41.30 -12.08
CA MET A 1 -65.52 -40.71 -11.83
C MET A 1 -65.71 -39.43 -11.04
N ASN A 2 -65.52 -39.48 -9.72
CA ASN A 2 -65.64 -38.31 -8.86
C ASN A 2 -64.34 -37.51 -8.92
N ASN A 3 -64.43 -36.25 -9.34
CA ASN A 3 -63.33 -35.30 -9.31
C ASN A 3 -63.35 -34.57 -7.95
N THR A 4 -62.47 -34.97 -7.04
CA THR A 4 -62.32 -34.33 -5.73
C THR A 4 -61.53 -33.03 -5.91
N ASN A 5 -62.23 -31.89 -5.95
CA ASN A 5 -61.60 -30.59 -5.86
C ASN A 5 -60.98 -30.41 -4.45
N ARG A 6 -59.69 -30.71 -4.34
CA ARG A 6 -58.91 -30.45 -3.13
C ARG A 6 -58.70 -28.94 -3.03
N GLN A 7 -59.58 -28.26 -2.30
CA GLN A 7 -59.36 -26.88 -1.85
C GLN A 7 -58.15 -26.92 -0.91
N ILE A 8 -56.98 -26.58 -1.43
CA ILE A 8 -55.80 -26.30 -0.61
C ILE A 8 -56.13 -25.01 0.14
N SER A 9 -56.56 -25.13 1.39
CA SER A 9 -56.73 -23.97 2.26
C SER A 9 -55.40 -23.23 2.33
N GLN A 10 -55.41 -21.93 2.06
CA GLN A 10 -54.33 -21.00 2.39
C GLN A 10 -54.22 -20.86 3.93
N GLN A 11 -53.99 -21.96 4.63
CA GLN A 11 -53.57 -21.92 6.01
C GLN A 11 -52.07 -21.62 6.01
N ASP A 12 -51.78 -20.34 6.24
CA ASP A 12 -50.67 -19.92 7.09
C ASP A 12 -49.28 -20.43 6.74
N PHE A 13 -48.80 -20.11 5.54
CA PHE A 13 -47.36 -19.82 5.41
C PHE A 13 -47.11 -18.41 5.97
N GLN A 14 -47.22 -18.30 7.30
CA GLN A 14 -46.74 -17.15 8.05
C GLN A 14 -45.22 -17.10 7.86
N ILE A 15 -44.76 -16.39 6.82
CA ILE A 15 -43.36 -15.97 6.70
C ILE A 15 -43.06 -15.22 7.99
N GLY A 16 -42.40 -15.91 8.92
CA GLY A 16 -42.17 -15.43 10.28
C GLY A 16 -41.71 -13.98 10.22
N LYS A 17 -42.53 -13.07 10.77
CA LYS A 17 -42.19 -11.65 10.89
C LYS A 17 -40.84 -11.59 11.58
N THR A 18 -39.78 -11.32 10.81
CA THR A 18 -38.46 -11.08 11.39
C THR A 18 -38.63 -9.97 12.43
N PRO A 19 -38.24 -10.20 13.70
CA PRO A 19 -38.52 -9.27 14.78
C PRO A 19 -37.95 -7.90 14.40
N SER A 20 -38.64 -6.82 14.75
CA SER A 20 -38.25 -5.46 14.32
C SER A 20 -36.79 -5.14 14.71
N LEU A 21 -36.31 -5.75 15.79
CA LEU A 21 -34.93 -5.73 16.28
C LEU A 21 -33.93 -6.34 15.29
N ALA A 22 -34.27 -7.46 14.63
CA ALA A 22 -33.42 -8.08 13.61
C ALA A 22 -33.34 -7.20 12.35
N LYS A 23 -34.45 -6.58 11.93
CA LYS A 23 -34.44 -5.60 10.82
C LYS A 23 -33.67 -4.32 11.16
N ALA A 24 -33.70 -3.88 12.43
CA ALA A 24 -32.90 -2.77 12.92
C ALA A 24 -31.40 -3.13 12.94
N GLY A 25 -31.07 -4.33 13.42
CA GLY A 25 -29.71 -4.89 13.42
C GLY A 25 -29.12 -4.99 12.01
N ILE A 26 -29.86 -5.53 11.05
CA ILE A 26 -29.43 -5.63 9.63
C ILE A 26 -29.23 -4.23 9.02
N ARG A 27 -30.12 -3.26 9.32
CA ARG A 27 -29.95 -1.87 8.88
C ARG A 27 -28.74 -1.19 9.52
N LEU A 28 -28.44 -1.48 10.78
CA LEU A 28 -27.26 -0.95 11.47
C LEU A 28 -25.97 -1.56 10.90
N LEU A 29 -25.95 -2.88 10.68
CA LEU A 29 -24.81 -3.60 10.10
C LEU A 29 -24.50 -3.10 8.68
N SER A 30 -25.53 -2.95 7.83
CA SER A 30 -25.36 -2.44 6.47
C SER A 30 -24.92 -0.97 6.42
N ARG A 31 -25.39 -0.13 7.35
CA ARG A 31 -24.89 1.25 7.50
C ARG A 31 -23.43 1.30 7.92
N PHE A 32 -23.02 0.44 8.87
CA PHE A 32 -21.63 0.32 9.28
C PHE A 32 -20.75 -0.20 8.13
N ALA A 33 -21.19 -1.23 7.41
CA ALA A 33 -20.49 -1.74 6.23
C ALA A 33 -20.33 -0.66 5.14
N MET A 34 -21.38 0.13 4.87
CA MET A 34 -21.28 1.24 3.91
C MET A 34 -20.33 2.35 4.38
N LEU A 35 -20.27 2.64 5.68
CA LEU A 35 -19.30 3.58 6.25
C LEU A 35 -17.87 3.08 6.06
N VAL A 36 -17.61 1.80 6.36
CA VAL A 36 -16.30 1.17 6.15
C VAL A 36 -15.92 1.18 4.66
N ILE A 37 -16.84 0.81 3.77
CA ILE A 37 -16.58 0.83 2.32
C ILE A 37 -16.27 2.24 1.84
N ARG A 38 -17.04 3.26 2.25
CA ARG A 38 -16.78 4.66 1.89
C ARG A 38 -15.45 5.15 2.45
N PHE A 39 -15.11 4.78 3.69
CA PHE A 39 -13.82 5.12 4.29
C PHE A 39 -12.66 4.47 3.54
N CYS A 40 -12.75 3.18 3.24
CA CYS A 40 -11.76 2.47 2.44
C CYS A 40 -11.63 3.08 1.05
N LEU A 41 -12.73 3.41 0.37
CA LEU A 41 -12.68 4.06 -0.95
C LEU A 41 -12.15 5.50 -0.91
N ALA A 42 -12.27 6.21 0.20
CA ALA A 42 -11.71 7.55 0.37
C ALA A 42 -10.19 7.51 0.64
N TYR A 43 -9.74 6.57 1.48
CA TYR A 43 -8.35 6.49 1.97
C TYR A 43 -7.56 5.29 1.43
N TRP A 44 -8.02 4.65 0.36
CA TRP A 44 -7.40 3.42 -0.17
C TRP A 44 -5.93 3.62 -0.53
N LYS A 45 -5.52 4.83 -0.93
CA LYS A 45 -4.15 5.13 -1.34
C LYS A 45 -3.21 5.11 -0.14
N GLU A 46 -3.59 5.79 0.95
CA GLU A 46 -2.81 5.82 2.20
C GLU A 46 -2.77 4.45 2.87
N ILE A 47 -3.90 3.73 2.84
CA ILE A 47 -4.01 2.36 3.37
C ILE A 47 -3.10 1.42 2.56
N ALA A 48 -3.15 1.50 1.22
CA ALA A 48 -2.32 0.67 0.35
C ALA A 48 -0.82 0.92 0.59
N VAL A 49 -0.37 2.18 0.59
CA VAL A 49 1.04 2.48 0.86
C VAL A 49 1.48 1.98 2.23
N THR A 50 0.63 2.14 3.25
CA THR A 50 0.95 1.65 4.60
C THR A 50 1.02 0.12 4.63
N CYS A 51 0.09 -0.57 4.00
CA CYS A 51 0.09 -2.04 3.92
C CYS A 51 1.34 -2.58 3.22
N TYR A 52 1.64 -2.09 2.00
CA TYR A 52 2.82 -2.50 1.25
C TYR A 52 4.12 -2.07 1.93
N GLY A 53 4.16 -0.88 2.52
CA GLY A 53 5.30 -0.40 3.30
C GLY A 53 5.59 -1.31 4.49
N SER A 54 4.58 -1.67 5.28
CA SER A 54 4.75 -2.59 6.41
C SER A 54 5.21 -3.98 5.97
N LEU A 55 4.72 -4.48 4.82
CA LEU A 55 5.20 -5.74 4.24
C LEU A 55 6.69 -5.67 3.91
N MET A 56 7.14 -4.61 3.22
CA MET A 56 8.56 -4.42 2.90
C MET A 56 9.41 -4.22 4.14
N MET A 57 8.92 -3.45 5.12
CA MET A 57 9.60 -3.26 6.41
C MET A 57 9.79 -4.59 7.14
N GLY A 58 8.74 -5.40 7.25
CA GLY A 58 8.81 -6.72 7.88
C GLY A 58 9.76 -7.67 7.15
N LEU A 59 9.75 -7.66 5.81
CA LEU A 59 10.72 -8.38 5.01
C LEU A 59 12.15 -7.96 5.38
N TRP A 60 12.48 -6.68 5.29
CA TRP A 60 13.83 -6.19 5.56
C TRP A 60 14.33 -6.53 6.96
N ILE A 61 13.47 -6.40 7.98
CA ILE A 61 13.79 -6.80 9.36
C ILE A 61 14.08 -8.31 9.42
N PHE A 62 13.22 -9.13 8.80
CA PHE A 62 13.39 -10.58 8.80
C PHE A 62 14.69 -11.01 8.11
N VAL A 63 15.02 -10.42 6.95
CA VAL A 63 16.26 -10.73 6.21
C VAL A 63 17.48 -10.32 7.03
N ALA A 64 17.51 -9.08 7.52
CA ALA A 64 18.63 -8.57 8.30
C ALA A 64 18.83 -9.39 9.58
N TYR A 65 17.74 -9.74 10.27
CA TYR A 65 17.79 -10.58 11.46
C TYR A 65 18.47 -11.93 11.16
N ASN A 66 18.03 -12.64 10.11
CA ASN A 66 18.63 -13.93 9.75
C ASN A 66 20.12 -13.81 9.39
N LYS A 67 20.53 -12.71 8.74
CA LYS A 67 21.95 -12.49 8.40
C LYS A 67 22.81 -12.09 9.59
N LEU A 68 22.23 -11.42 10.59
CA LEU A 68 22.94 -11.01 11.80
C LEU A 68 23.07 -12.17 12.79
N THR A 69 22.03 -12.99 12.96
CA THR A 69 22.10 -14.17 13.83
C THR A 69 22.94 -15.29 13.22
N GLY A 70 22.88 -15.46 11.90
CA GLY A 70 23.73 -16.37 11.12
C GLY A 70 24.92 -15.68 10.47
N PHE A 71 25.63 -14.81 11.20
CA PHE A 71 26.66 -13.95 10.59
C PHE A 71 27.82 -14.74 9.96
N GLU A 72 28.23 -15.85 10.58
CA GLU A 72 29.27 -16.73 10.02
C GLU A 72 28.85 -17.30 8.67
N GLN A 73 27.61 -17.79 8.55
CA GLN A 73 27.08 -18.33 7.30
C GLN A 73 26.92 -17.24 6.24
N ASN A 74 26.54 -16.02 6.63
CA ASN A 74 26.47 -14.86 5.76
C ASN A 74 27.87 -14.46 5.25
N MET A 75 28.87 -14.43 6.12
CA MET A 75 30.26 -14.13 5.77
C MET A 75 30.83 -15.17 4.80
N GLU A 76 30.71 -16.46 5.11
CA GLU A 76 31.13 -17.53 4.22
C GLU A 76 30.39 -17.49 2.88
N GLY A 77 29.08 -17.22 2.92
CA GLY A 77 28.27 -17.05 1.72
C GLY A 77 28.78 -15.92 0.82
N MET A 78 29.14 -14.78 1.41
CA MET A 78 29.73 -13.64 0.69
C MET A 78 31.11 -13.93 0.13
N LEU A 79 31.98 -14.62 0.89
CA LEU A 79 33.31 -15.01 0.43
C LEU A 79 33.30 -16.01 -0.73
N ARG A 80 32.20 -16.74 -0.92
CA ARG A 80 31.99 -17.65 -2.05
C ARG A 80 31.37 -16.98 -3.29
N GLN A 81 30.94 -15.72 -3.19
CA GLN A 81 30.47 -14.97 -4.35
C GLN A 81 31.66 -14.57 -5.24
N PRO A 82 31.44 -14.26 -6.54
CA PRO A 82 32.50 -13.87 -7.47
C PRO A 82 33.00 -12.42 -7.22
N PHE A 83 33.33 -12.09 -5.97
CA PHE A 83 33.84 -10.78 -5.55
C PHE A 83 35.25 -10.91 -4.97
N PRO A 84 36.10 -9.88 -5.10
CA PRO A 84 37.35 -9.81 -4.36
C PRO A 84 37.08 -9.95 -2.86
N ARG A 85 37.90 -10.73 -2.15
CA ARG A 85 37.77 -10.96 -0.70
C ARG A 85 37.49 -9.70 0.13
N PRO A 86 38.24 -8.58 0.01
CA PRO A 86 37.96 -7.40 0.84
C PRO A 86 36.58 -6.80 0.55
N PHE A 87 36.10 -6.88 -0.69
CA PHE A 87 34.77 -6.40 -1.07
C PHE A 87 33.66 -7.32 -0.55
N ALA A 88 33.86 -8.63 -0.60
CA ALA A 88 32.93 -9.60 -0.01
C ALA A 88 32.77 -9.41 1.51
N VAL A 89 33.87 -9.19 2.23
CA VAL A 89 33.83 -8.88 3.67
C VAL A 89 33.07 -7.59 3.93
N PHE A 90 33.34 -6.52 3.17
CA PHE A 90 32.58 -5.27 3.28
C PHE A 90 31.08 -5.48 3.06
N LEU A 91 30.69 -6.20 2.00
CA LEU A 91 29.29 -6.50 1.69
C LEU A 91 28.61 -7.34 2.78
N ALA A 92 29.33 -8.27 3.41
CA ALA A 92 28.78 -9.08 4.51
C ALA A 92 28.27 -8.23 5.69
N TYR A 93 28.89 -7.08 5.95
CA TYR A 93 28.42 -6.10 6.95
C TYR A 93 27.46 -5.07 6.36
N ALA A 94 27.77 -4.54 5.17
CA ALA A 94 27.02 -3.45 4.56
C ALA A 94 25.59 -3.87 4.18
N ILE A 95 25.41 -5.11 3.71
CA ILE A 95 24.10 -5.60 3.28
C ILE A 95 23.10 -5.64 4.46
N PRO A 96 23.36 -6.36 5.58
CA PRO A 96 22.45 -6.34 6.73
C PRO A 96 22.20 -4.93 7.29
N GLY A 97 23.24 -4.08 7.29
CA GLY A 97 23.11 -2.67 7.69
C GLY A 97 22.14 -1.90 6.79
N SER A 98 22.27 -2.03 5.48
CA SER A 98 21.39 -1.38 4.50
C SER A 98 19.93 -1.86 4.61
N GLU A 99 19.72 -3.14 4.90
CA GLU A 99 18.40 -3.73 5.09
C GLU A 99 17.71 -3.12 6.33
N LEU A 100 18.43 -2.99 7.45
CA LEU A 100 17.91 -2.31 8.65
C LEU A 100 17.62 -0.83 8.41
N ILE A 101 18.51 -0.11 7.71
CA ILE A 101 18.28 1.30 7.34
C ILE A 101 17.01 1.43 6.51
N ALA A 102 16.80 0.54 5.53
CA ALA A 102 15.57 0.54 4.73
C ALA A 102 14.33 0.33 5.60
N ALA A 103 14.35 -0.63 6.53
CA ALA A 103 13.25 -0.88 7.46
C ALA A 103 12.94 0.37 8.32
N LEU A 104 13.96 1.00 8.91
CA LEU A 104 13.80 2.18 9.75
C LEU A 104 13.21 3.37 8.96
N LEU A 105 13.72 3.60 7.74
CA LEU A 105 13.22 4.68 6.88
C LEU A 105 11.75 4.49 6.49
N ILE A 106 11.31 3.25 6.24
CA ILE A 106 9.92 2.93 5.90
C ILE A 106 8.99 3.09 7.12
N GLY A 107 9.47 2.70 8.30
CA GLY A 107 8.72 2.77 9.54
C GLY A 107 8.35 4.20 9.93
N TYR A 108 9.24 5.16 9.69
CA TYR A 108 8.99 6.55 10.04
C TYR A 108 8.22 7.31 8.94
N HIS A 109 7.01 7.81 9.27
CA HIS A 109 6.07 8.40 8.30
C HIS A 109 6.69 9.52 7.44
N ARG A 110 7.58 10.37 7.99
CA ARG A 110 8.19 11.47 7.23
C ARG A 110 9.24 10.97 6.23
N THR A 111 9.97 9.90 6.55
CA THR A 111 11.03 9.35 5.69
C THR A 111 10.55 8.20 4.82
N ARG A 112 9.28 7.78 4.94
CA ARG A 112 8.72 6.63 4.24
C ARG A 112 8.95 6.66 2.73
N LEU A 113 8.85 7.83 2.09
CA LEU A 113 9.12 7.96 0.66
C LEU A 113 10.58 7.59 0.31
N PHE A 114 11.54 8.09 1.09
CA PHE A 114 12.95 7.74 0.94
C PHE A 114 13.19 6.26 1.24
N GLY A 115 12.55 5.71 2.27
CA GLY A 115 12.64 4.28 2.60
C GLY A 115 12.11 3.38 1.49
N LEU A 116 10.95 3.71 0.89
CA LEU A 116 10.39 2.97 -0.23
C LEU A 116 11.27 3.07 -1.49
N GLY A 117 11.83 4.25 -1.76
CA GLY A 117 12.77 4.45 -2.86
C GLY A 117 14.07 3.66 -2.66
N PHE A 118 14.64 3.71 -1.46
CA PHE A 118 15.85 2.96 -1.10
C PHE A 118 15.61 1.43 -1.13
N SER A 119 14.45 0.98 -0.66
CA SER A 119 13.99 -0.40 -0.77
C SER A 119 13.88 -0.86 -2.22
N ALA A 120 13.31 -0.04 -3.11
CA ALA A 120 13.23 -0.35 -4.53
C ALA A 120 14.64 -0.43 -5.17
N LEU A 121 15.55 0.46 -4.78
CA LEU A 121 16.95 0.44 -5.22
C LEU A 121 17.67 -0.84 -4.78
N LEU A 122 17.59 -1.20 -3.49
CA LEU A 122 18.17 -2.43 -2.95
C LEU A 122 17.60 -3.66 -3.66
N MET A 123 16.28 -3.72 -3.84
CA MET A 123 15.64 -4.84 -4.52
C MET A 123 16.05 -4.93 -6.00
N THR A 124 16.24 -3.79 -6.66
CA THR A 124 16.79 -3.74 -8.02
C THR A 124 18.20 -4.31 -8.06
N ALA A 125 19.08 -3.91 -7.14
CA ALA A 125 20.45 -4.42 -7.07
C ALA A 125 20.48 -5.94 -6.85
N PHE A 126 19.68 -6.46 -5.91
CA PHE A 126 19.56 -7.91 -5.69
C PHE A 126 18.99 -8.65 -6.90
N THR A 127 17.98 -8.09 -7.55
CA THR A 127 17.37 -8.68 -8.74
C THR A 127 18.35 -8.73 -9.90
N ALA A 128 19.08 -7.64 -10.15
CA ALA A 128 20.11 -7.56 -11.18
C ALA A 128 21.24 -8.56 -10.91
N TYR A 129 21.72 -8.65 -9.67
CA TYR A 129 22.73 -9.63 -9.27
C TYR A 129 22.30 -11.08 -9.57
N VAL A 130 21.10 -11.45 -9.09
CA VAL A 130 20.54 -12.80 -9.30
C VAL A 130 20.32 -13.08 -10.80
N GLY A 131 19.86 -12.08 -11.56
CA GLY A 131 19.69 -12.19 -13.01
C GLY A 131 21.01 -12.47 -13.73
N LEU A 132 22.07 -11.73 -13.39
CA LEU A 132 23.41 -11.94 -13.95
C LEU A 132 23.99 -13.31 -13.55
N ALA A 133 23.73 -13.77 -12.33
CA ALA A 133 24.14 -15.10 -11.88
C ALA A 133 23.43 -16.23 -12.67
N ILE A 134 22.13 -16.08 -12.97
CA ILE A 134 21.37 -17.06 -13.78
C ILE A 134 21.82 -17.04 -15.26
N LEU A 135 22.28 -15.89 -15.76
CA LEU A 135 22.85 -15.75 -17.09
C LEU A 135 24.30 -16.27 -17.19
N HIS A 136 24.85 -16.83 -16.11
CA HIS A 136 26.21 -17.40 -16.05
C HIS A 136 27.30 -16.43 -16.49
N VAL A 137 27.14 -15.13 -16.22
CA VAL A 137 28.08 -14.08 -16.67
C VAL A 137 29.50 -14.25 -16.11
N TRP A 138 29.63 -14.82 -14.91
CA TRP A 138 30.93 -14.96 -14.23
C TRP A 138 31.44 -16.40 -14.09
N SER A 139 30.55 -17.39 -14.16
CA SER A 139 30.89 -18.81 -14.00
C SER A 139 29.75 -19.69 -14.46
N ASP A 140 30.07 -20.86 -15.03
CA ASP A 140 29.10 -21.88 -15.43
C ASP A 140 28.42 -22.56 -14.23
N LYS A 141 28.97 -22.39 -13.03
CA LYS A 141 28.39 -22.89 -11.77
C LYS A 141 27.78 -21.76 -10.98
N LEU A 142 26.49 -21.92 -10.64
CA LEU A 142 25.77 -21.03 -9.74
C LEU A 142 26.40 -21.07 -8.33
N PRO A 143 26.58 -19.92 -7.66
CA PRO A 143 27.10 -19.89 -6.29
C PRO A 143 26.12 -20.58 -5.33
N CYS A 144 26.61 -20.99 -4.14
CA CYS A 144 25.76 -21.71 -3.19
C CYS A 144 24.50 -20.89 -2.81
N ASN A 145 23.33 -21.55 -2.81
CA ASN A 145 22.06 -21.00 -2.30
C ASN A 145 22.07 -20.69 -0.79
N CYS A 146 23.16 -21.00 -0.09
CA CYS A 146 23.34 -20.92 1.35
C CYS A 146 22.98 -19.55 1.96
N GLY A 147 23.10 -18.45 1.18
CA GLY A 147 22.83 -17.08 1.62
C GLY A 147 21.43 -16.55 1.28
N LEU A 148 20.55 -17.38 0.71
CA LEU A 148 19.19 -16.99 0.36
C LEU A 148 18.26 -17.15 1.58
N ILE A 149 17.41 -16.15 1.83
CA ILE A 149 16.42 -16.12 2.93
C ILE A 149 15.49 -17.34 2.91
N ILE A 150 15.24 -17.85 1.71
CA ILE A 150 14.48 -19.06 1.47
C ILE A 150 15.40 -19.95 0.63
N GLN A 151 15.62 -21.20 1.03
CA GLN A 151 16.38 -22.18 0.25
C GLN A 151 15.57 -22.66 -0.98
N ILE A 152 15.14 -21.71 -1.81
CA ILE A 152 14.48 -21.92 -3.10
C ILE A 152 15.54 -21.81 -4.19
N GLY A 153 15.34 -22.55 -5.29
CA GLY A 153 16.25 -22.46 -6.42
C GLY A 153 16.33 -21.04 -7.00
N TRP A 154 17.49 -20.69 -7.55
CA TRP A 154 17.82 -19.37 -8.13
C TRP A 154 16.71 -18.75 -8.98
N LYS A 155 16.10 -19.53 -9.90
CA LYS A 155 15.01 -19.05 -10.76
C LYS A 155 13.77 -18.61 -9.97
N LYS A 156 13.39 -19.35 -8.93
CA LYS A 156 12.24 -18.99 -8.06
C LYS A 156 12.58 -17.75 -7.24
N HIS A 157 13.81 -17.65 -6.74
CA HIS A 157 14.26 -16.47 -6.01
C HIS A 157 14.26 -15.21 -6.90
N PHE A 158 14.69 -15.33 -8.14
CA PHE A 158 14.62 -14.23 -9.12
C PHE A 158 13.19 -13.73 -9.31
N VAL A 159 12.23 -14.63 -9.56
CA VAL A 159 10.81 -14.26 -9.73
C VAL A 159 10.27 -13.58 -8.47
N PHE A 160 10.63 -14.09 -7.28
CA PHE A 160 10.24 -13.49 -6.01
C PHE A 160 10.80 -12.07 -5.85
N ASN A 161 12.08 -11.85 -6.18
CA ASN A 161 12.69 -10.52 -6.11
C ASN A 161 12.06 -9.54 -7.11
N VAL A 162 11.76 -9.98 -8.33
CA VAL A 162 11.03 -9.16 -9.32
C VAL A 162 9.65 -8.78 -8.78
N PHE A 163 8.92 -9.73 -8.20
CA PHE A 163 7.60 -9.44 -7.61
C PHE A 163 7.68 -8.39 -6.48
N LEU A 164 8.65 -8.53 -5.56
CA LEU A 164 8.87 -7.55 -4.50
C LEU A 164 9.33 -6.19 -5.03
N LEU A 165 10.16 -6.18 -6.08
CA LEU A 165 10.59 -4.96 -6.75
C LEU A 165 9.40 -4.19 -7.32
N LEU A 166 8.46 -4.90 -7.97
CA LEU A 166 7.26 -4.28 -8.52
C LEU A 166 6.37 -3.69 -7.42
N ILE A 167 6.18 -4.41 -6.31
CA ILE A 167 5.43 -3.90 -5.15
C ILE A 167 6.09 -2.65 -4.56
N SER A 168 7.41 -2.70 -4.33
CA SER A 168 8.16 -1.57 -3.76
C SER A 168 8.12 -0.36 -4.67
N SER A 169 8.26 -0.56 -5.98
CA SER A 169 8.22 0.50 -6.99
C SER A 169 6.81 1.11 -7.08
N TRP A 170 5.77 0.28 -7.08
CA TRP A 170 4.39 0.75 -7.06
C TRP A 170 4.07 1.58 -5.81
N ALA A 171 4.45 1.08 -4.62
CA ALA A 171 4.26 1.80 -3.37
C ALA A 171 5.01 3.14 -3.35
N PHE A 172 6.23 3.18 -3.89
CA PHE A 172 7.00 4.41 -4.05
C PHE A 172 6.29 5.43 -4.96
N VAL A 173 5.85 5.01 -6.16
CA VAL A 173 5.15 5.86 -7.12
C VAL A 173 3.84 6.39 -6.52
N LEU A 174 3.09 5.52 -5.82
CA LEU A 174 1.85 5.91 -5.17
C LEU A 174 2.10 6.93 -4.05
N GLN A 175 3.09 6.70 -3.19
CA GLN A 175 3.48 7.63 -2.13
C GLN A 175 3.95 8.98 -2.71
N TRP A 176 4.73 8.95 -3.78
CA TRP A 176 5.16 10.14 -4.50
C TRP A 176 3.98 10.93 -5.05
N TRP A 177 3.01 10.24 -5.66
CA TRP A 177 1.81 10.85 -6.22
C TRP A 177 0.94 11.51 -5.14
N ILE A 178 0.77 10.86 -3.97
CA ILE A 178 0.08 11.43 -2.81
C ILE A 178 0.80 12.68 -2.27
N LEU A 179 2.14 12.66 -2.20
CA LEU A 179 2.89 13.81 -1.72
C LEU A 179 2.80 14.99 -2.72
N LYS A 180 2.92 14.69 -4.02
CA LYS A 180 2.83 15.67 -5.10
C LYS A 180 1.46 16.34 -5.16
N SER A 181 0.36 15.60 -4.93
CA SER A 181 -0.99 16.17 -4.91
C SER A 181 -1.20 17.11 -3.72
N LYS A 182 -0.59 16.83 -2.56
CA LYS A 182 -0.60 17.73 -1.39
C LYS A 182 0.20 19.01 -1.62
N LEU A 183 1.31 18.92 -2.37
CA LEU A 183 2.18 20.07 -2.68
C LEU A 183 1.63 20.98 -3.79
N ASN A 184 0.79 20.46 -4.69
CA ASN A 184 0.17 21.25 -5.76
C ASN A 184 -1.35 21.12 -5.75
N PRO A 185 -2.03 21.74 -4.77
CA PRO A 185 -3.49 21.69 -4.67
C PRO A 185 -4.20 22.39 -5.85
N ASP A 186 -3.52 23.32 -6.53
CA ASP A 186 -4.10 24.18 -7.57
C ASP A 186 -4.40 23.40 -8.88
N LYS A 187 -3.59 22.39 -9.21
CA LYS A 187 -3.81 21.57 -10.43
C LYS A 187 -4.94 20.53 -10.30
N GLY A 188 -5.43 20.23 -9.09
CA GLY A 188 -6.46 19.22 -8.83
C GLY A 188 -7.90 19.73 -8.83
N ASN A 189 -8.11 21.04 -8.89
CA ASN A 189 -9.41 21.66 -8.61
C ASN A 189 -10.04 22.39 -9.81
N LYS A 190 -9.81 21.90 -11.04
CA LYS A 190 -10.64 22.26 -12.21
C LYS A 190 -11.82 21.32 -12.43
N ILE A 191 -11.88 20.20 -11.71
CA ILE A 191 -13.09 19.37 -11.63
C ILE A 191 -13.70 19.60 -10.25
N ASP A 192 -14.59 20.58 -10.20
CA ASP A 192 -15.76 20.57 -9.33
C ASP A 192 -15.73 21.16 -7.91
N SER A 193 -14.86 22.12 -7.62
CA SER A 193 -15.10 22.99 -6.44
C SER A 193 -16.39 23.81 -6.56
N SER A 194 -16.88 24.06 -7.79
CA SER A 194 -18.17 24.73 -7.99
C SER A 194 -19.35 23.88 -7.53
N LYS A 195 -19.47 22.57 -7.81
CA LYS A 195 -20.66 21.82 -7.36
C LYS A 195 -20.56 21.34 -5.91
N ILE A 196 -19.37 21.15 -5.34
CA ILE A 196 -19.23 20.78 -3.92
C ILE A 196 -19.58 21.97 -3.01
N THR A 197 -19.17 23.20 -3.34
CA THR A 197 -19.52 24.38 -2.52
C THR A 197 -21.03 24.66 -2.49
N TRP A 198 -21.78 24.28 -3.53
CA TRP A 198 -23.25 24.39 -3.52
C TRP A 198 -23.94 23.25 -2.76
N SER A 199 -23.26 22.12 -2.52
CA SER A 199 -23.86 20.92 -1.92
C SER A 199 -23.88 20.96 -0.38
N ILE A 200 -23.05 21.79 0.24
CA ILE A 200 -22.96 21.91 1.70
C ILE A 200 -23.67 23.22 2.13
N PRO A 201 -24.81 23.16 2.84
CA PRO A 201 -25.61 24.34 3.17
C PRO A 201 -24.88 25.35 4.07
N ILE A 202 -23.93 24.89 4.91
CA ILE A 202 -23.11 25.74 5.78
C ILE A 202 -22.29 26.78 4.97
N TRP A 203 -21.66 26.36 3.87
CA TRP A 203 -20.81 27.22 3.05
C TRP A 203 -21.59 28.13 2.09
N ARG A 204 -22.90 27.89 1.92
CA ARG A 204 -23.78 28.69 1.07
C ARG A 204 -24.12 30.04 1.70
N ASN A 205 -24.23 30.11 3.03
CA ASN A 205 -24.61 31.35 3.73
C ASN A 205 -23.41 32.30 3.89
N GLU A 206 -22.23 31.78 4.18
CA GLU A 206 -21.00 32.58 4.34
C GLU A 206 -20.61 33.32 3.04
N LYS A 207 -20.78 32.66 1.89
CA LYS A 207 -20.54 33.27 0.58
C LYS A 207 -21.59 34.32 0.20
N ARG A 208 -22.83 34.19 0.70
CA ARG A 208 -23.92 35.15 0.45
C ARG A 208 -23.71 36.43 1.25
N GLU A 209 -23.23 36.33 2.48
CA GLU A 209 -22.90 37.50 3.32
C GLU A 209 -21.70 38.30 2.79
N THR A 210 -20.66 37.62 2.29
CA THR A 210 -19.49 38.28 1.71
C THR A 210 -19.82 39.02 0.41
N LEU A 211 -20.65 38.44 -0.45
CA LEU A 211 -21.17 39.11 -1.65
C LEU A 211 -22.05 40.33 -1.31
N HIS A 212 -22.88 40.24 -0.27
CA HIS A 212 -23.69 41.38 0.18
C HIS A 212 -22.83 42.52 0.72
N ARG A 213 -21.79 42.21 1.53
CA ARG A 213 -20.83 43.19 2.04
C ARG A 213 -20.05 43.90 0.93
N LEU A 214 -19.62 43.17 -0.11
CA LEU A 214 -18.92 43.75 -1.25
C LEU A 214 -19.83 44.66 -2.09
N LYS A 215 -21.11 44.28 -2.26
CA LYS A 215 -22.08 45.09 -3.00
C LYS A 215 -22.40 46.39 -2.27
N CYS A 216 -22.58 46.37 -0.95
CA CYS A 216 -22.76 47.58 -0.14
C CYS A 216 -21.53 48.49 -0.14
N LYS A 217 -20.31 47.93 -0.15
CA LYS A 217 -19.07 48.73 -0.16
C LYS A 217 -18.86 49.49 -1.47
N HIS A 218 -19.35 48.95 -2.59
CA HIS A 218 -19.30 49.60 -3.90
C HIS A 218 -20.37 50.69 -4.11
N THR A 219 -21.48 50.65 -3.38
CA THR A 219 -22.52 51.69 -3.48
C THR A 219 -22.11 52.99 -2.78
N HIS A 220 -21.28 52.92 -1.73
CA HIS A 220 -20.82 54.09 -0.97
C HIS A 220 -19.55 54.77 -1.53
N THR A 221 -18.98 54.28 -2.64
CA THR A 221 -17.78 54.87 -3.28
C THR A 221 -18.10 55.61 -4.58
N LYS A 222 -19.39 55.81 -4.89
CA LYS A 222 -19.89 56.43 -6.12
C LYS A 222 -20.70 57.72 -5.90
N GLU A 223 -20.63 58.32 -4.72
CA GLU A 223 -21.13 59.68 -4.44
C GLU A 223 -19.97 60.61 -4.10
#